data_AF-A0A7K8NH19-F1
#
_entry.id   AF-A0A7K8NH19-F1
#
_cell.length_a   1.000
_cell.length_b   1.000
_cell.length_c   1.000
_cell.angle_alpha   90.00
_cell.angle_beta   90.00
_cell.angle_gamma   90.00
#
_symmetry.space_group_name_H-M   'P 1'
#
loop_
_entity.id
_entity.type
_entity.pdbx_description
1 polymer ?
#
loop_
_entity_poly.entity_id
_entity_poly.type
_entity_poly.pdbx_seq_one_letter_code
_entity_poly.pdbx_strand_id
1 'polypeptide(L)'
;YIPHIVLGKGPPGGAWHSMEGSMLTISFGDWMELPGLAFKEWAANKRRNIKSDRVMPEEIACYYKHYVKVMGLQKNFRDHVYVTSVSRLYRGTDDEVEGQLNENISTQHLQMGMEGGQKSLIKRNWEVRGYQRATDGSHVPFCLFAENVALATGTFDSPGRLQVEGEDFPFVLHSMSDFGAAISKGK
;
A
#
# COMPACT_ATOMS: atom_id res chain seq x y z
N TYR A 1 21.09 7.34 -1.79
CA TYR A 1 20.29 6.57 -0.80
C TYR A 1 19.43 7.56 -0.04
N ILE A 2 18.10 7.34 0.01
CA ILE A 2 17.17 8.21 0.75
C ILE A 2 16.68 7.41 1.96
N PRO A 3 16.83 7.89 3.21
CA PRO A 3 16.24 7.24 4.38
C PRO A 3 14.72 7.19 4.25
N HIS A 4 14.13 6.00 4.25
CA HIS A 4 12.69 5.82 4.09
C HIS A 4 12.21 4.58 4.83
N ILE A 5 10.90 4.54 5.08
CA ILE A 5 10.19 3.39 5.64
C ILE A 5 8.97 3.08 4.78
N VAL A 6 8.69 1.80 4.57
CA VAL A 6 7.53 1.29 3.84
C VAL A 6 6.67 0.51 4.82
N LEU A 7 5.42 0.95 4.99
CA LEU A 7 4.45 0.34 5.91
C LEU A 7 3.40 -0.40 5.09
N GLY A 8 3.20 -1.68 5.37
CA GLY A 8 2.23 -2.50 4.64
C GLY A 8 1.47 -3.48 5.53
N LYS A 9 0.22 -3.76 5.17
CA LYS A 9 -0.66 -4.74 5.86
C LYS A 9 -0.10 -6.17 5.83
N GLY A 10 0.77 -6.48 4.88
CA GLY A 10 1.35 -7.80 4.65
C GLY A 10 2.72 -7.73 3.97
N PRO A 11 3.23 -8.86 3.48
CA PRO A 11 4.55 -8.92 2.84
C PRO A 11 4.59 -8.10 1.53
N PRO A 12 5.80 -7.76 1.04
CA PRO A 12 5.95 -7.08 -0.24
C PRO A 12 5.28 -7.86 -1.37
N GLY A 13 4.56 -7.16 -2.24
CA GLY A 13 3.77 -7.75 -3.32
C GLY A 13 2.31 -7.28 -3.33
N GLY A 14 1.79 -6.70 -2.25
CA GLY A 14 0.47 -6.08 -2.26
C GLY A 14 -0.65 -7.02 -2.68
N ALA A 15 -1.50 -6.58 -3.62
CA ALA A 15 -2.69 -7.31 -4.05
C ALA A 15 -2.40 -8.71 -4.63
N TRP A 16 -1.20 -8.96 -5.14
CA TRP A 16 -0.80 -10.27 -5.67
C TRP A 16 -0.91 -11.41 -4.64
N HIS A 17 -0.82 -11.10 -3.33
CA HIS A 17 -1.02 -12.09 -2.25
C HIS A 17 -2.49 -12.43 -1.99
N SER A 18 -3.42 -11.60 -2.46
CA SER A 18 -4.86 -11.75 -2.23
C SER A 18 -5.62 -12.21 -3.48
N MET A 19 -4.95 -12.26 -4.63
CA MET A 19 -5.53 -12.77 -5.88
C MET A 19 -5.64 -14.28 -5.85
N GLU A 20 -6.73 -14.82 -6.41
CA GLU A 20 -7.03 -16.26 -6.38
C GLU A 20 -5.99 -17.08 -7.17
N GLY A 21 -5.50 -18.17 -6.57
CA GLY A 21 -4.44 -19.01 -7.13
C GLY A 21 -4.82 -19.84 -8.36
N SER A 22 -6.11 -19.90 -8.71
CA SER A 22 -6.60 -20.58 -9.92
C SER A 22 -6.47 -19.70 -11.18
N MET A 23 -6.27 -18.38 -11.01
CA MET A 23 -6.19 -17.43 -12.11
C MET A 23 -4.78 -17.28 -12.65
N LEU A 24 -4.66 -17.09 -13.96
CA LEU A 24 -3.42 -16.65 -14.58
C LEU A 24 -3.41 -15.13 -14.74
N THR A 25 -2.22 -14.55 -14.77
CA THR A 25 -2.03 -13.15 -15.13
C THR A 25 -2.56 -12.87 -16.54
N ILE A 26 -3.17 -11.70 -16.73
CA ILE A 26 -3.59 -11.25 -18.06
C ILE A 26 -2.36 -10.97 -18.93
N SER A 27 -1.35 -10.32 -18.34
CA SER A 27 -0.08 -9.97 -18.97
C SER A 27 0.96 -11.08 -18.85
N PHE A 28 2.01 -11.00 -19.66
CA PHE A 28 3.18 -11.87 -19.58
C PHE A 28 4.06 -11.56 -18.37
N GLY A 29 4.70 -12.59 -17.80
CA GLY A 29 5.60 -12.45 -16.65
C GLY A 29 6.71 -11.42 -16.87
N ASP A 30 7.30 -11.43 -18.08
CA ASP A 30 8.39 -10.52 -18.47
C ASP A 30 7.99 -9.04 -18.43
N TRP A 31 6.70 -8.71 -18.59
CA TRP A 31 6.23 -7.32 -18.52
C TRP A 31 6.03 -6.82 -17.08
N MET A 32 6.06 -7.74 -16.12
CA MET A 32 5.91 -7.46 -14.69
C MET A 32 7.24 -7.63 -13.95
N GLU A 33 8.36 -7.73 -14.67
CA GLU A 33 9.66 -7.82 -14.04
C GLU A 33 10.13 -6.47 -13.48
N LEU A 34 10.98 -6.54 -12.46
CA LEU A 34 11.58 -5.39 -11.80
C LEU A 34 13.04 -5.24 -12.24
N PRO A 35 13.53 -3.98 -12.36
CA PRO A 35 14.88 -3.71 -12.84
C PRO A 35 15.97 -4.47 -12.07
N GLY A 36 16.91 -5.07 -12.79
CA GLY A 36 18.05 -5.76 -12.17
C GLY A 36 17.75 -7.18 -11.67
N LEU A 37 16.55 -7.73 -11.89
CA LEU A 37 16.24 -9.14 -11.64
C LEU A 37 15.25 -9.65 -12.70
N ALA A 38 15.72 -10.25 -13.79
CA ALA A 38 14.84 -10.76 -14.83
C ALA A 38 13.87 -11.84 -14.29
N PHE A 39 12.59 -11.75 -14.63
CA PHE A 39 11.59 -12.69 -14.10
C PHE A 39 11.85 -14.12 -14.57
N LYS A 40 12.17 -14.29 -15.86
CA LYS A 40 12.46 -15.59 -16.47
C LYS A 40 13.63 -16.32 -15.81
N GLU A 41 14.71 -15.60 -15.50
CA GLU A 41 15.87 -16.17 -14.80
C GLU A 41 15.50 -16.57 -13.36
N TRP A 42 14.76 -15.72 -12.67
CA TRP A 42 14.26 -16.03 -11.32
C TRP A 42 13.38 -17.29 -11.30
N ALA A 43 12.50 -17.44 -12.29
CA ALA A 43 11.58 -18.57 -12.35
C ALA A 43 12.27 -19.88 -12.80
N ALA A 44 13.22 -19.80 -13.74
CA ALA A 44 14.02 -20.95 -14.19
C ALA A 44 14.80 -21.59 -13.02
N ASN A 45 15.36 -20.75 -12.13
CA ASN A 45 16.07 -21.20 -10.93
C ASN A 45 15.18 -21.99 -9.95
N LYS A 46 13.85 -21.83 -10.03
CA LYS A 46 12.89 -22.63 -9.25
C LYS A 46 12.46 -23.94 -9.91
N ARG A 47 13.14 -24.37 -10.98
CA ARG A 47 12.86 -25.60 -11.75
C ARG A 47 11.42 -25.67 -12.26
N ARG A 48 10.83 -24.53 -12.63
CA ARG A 48 9.51 -24.50 -13.26
C ARG A 48 9.69 -24.58 -14.78
N ASN A 49 9.18 -25.66 -15.39
CA ASN A 49 8.94 -25.70 -16.83
C ASN A 49 7.76 -24.78 -17.12
N ILE A 50 8.03 -23.48 -17.29
CA ILE A 50 7.05 -22.50 -17.70
C ILE A 50 6.65 -22.85 -19.13
N LYS A 51 5.52 -23.54 -19.29
CA LYS A 51 4.92 -23.85 -20.60
C LYS A 51 4.11 -22.67 -21.16
N SER A 52 3.90 -21.62 -20.37
CA SER A 52 3.04 -20.48 -20.67
C SER A 52 3.72 -19.20 -20.21
N ASP A 53 3.80 -18.18 -21.06
CA ASP A 53 4.39 -16.87 -20.71
C ASP A 53 3.58 -16.11 -19.64
N ARG A 54 2.34 -16.57 -19.37
CA ARG A 54 1.50 -16.11 -18.26
C ARG A 54 1.77 -16.94 -17.02
N VAL A 55 1.72 -16.27 -15.87
CA VAL A 55 2.13 -16.80 -14.58
C VAL A 55 1.01 -16.67 -13.56
N MET A 56 1.07 -17.44 -12.49
CA MET A 56 0.09 -17.33 -11.41
C MET A 56 0.37 -16.05 -10.58
N PRO A 57 -0.66 -15.34 -10.08
CA PRO A 57 -0.50 -14.21 -9.16
C PRO A 57 0.45 -14.50 -7.99
N GLU A 58 0.36 -15.71 -7.43
CA GLU A 58 1.22 -16.19 -6.35
C GLU A 58 2.72 -16.20 -6.73
N GLU A 59 3.05 -16.46 -8.00
CA GLU A 59 4.41 -16.42 -8.51
C GLU A 59 4.93 -14.98 -8.55
N ILE A 60 4.11 -14.03 -9.02
CA ILE A 60 4.45 -12.60 -9.00
C ILE A 60 4.63 -12.11 -7.57
N ALA A 61 3.74 -12.50 -6.66
CA ALA A 61 3.84 -12.18 -5.24
C ALA A 61 5.17 -12.68 -4.64
N CYS A 62 5.54 -13.93 -4.94
CA CYS A 62 6.81 -14.50 -4.51
C CYS A 62 8.02 -13.78 -5.12
N TYR A 63 7.92 -13.41 -6.40
CA TYR A 63 8.97 -12.70 -7.12
C TYR A 63 9.24 -11.33 -6.49
N TYR A 64 8.21 -10.50 -6.27
CA TYR A 64 8.35 -9.19 -5.63
C TYR A 64 8.86 -9.29 -4.20
N LYS A 65 8.38 -10.26 -3.42
CA LYS A 65 8.92 -10.51 -2.07
C LYS A 65 10.41 -10.86 -2.11
N HIS A 66 10.83 -11.68 -3.08
CA HIS A 66 12.23 -12.06 -3.23
C HIS A 66 13.09 -10.89 -3.72
N TYR A 67 12.57 -10.06 -4.61
CA TYR A 67 13.24 -8.85 -5.10
C TYR A 67 13.66 -7.93 -3.95
N VAL A 68 12.76 -7.65 -3.01
CA VAL A 68 13.07 -6.82 -1.81
C VAL A 68 14.21 -7.43 -0.99
N LYS A 69 14.33 -8.77 -0.96
CA LYS A 69 15.42 -9.48 -0.28
C LYS A 69 16.75 -9.34 -1.02
N VAL A 70 16.78 -9.65 -2.31
CA VAL A 70 18.01 -9.64 -3.14
C VAL A 70 18.56 -8.23 -3.26
N MET A 71 17.70 -7.22 -3.35
CA MET A 71 18.09 -5.81 -3.44
C MET A 71 18.43 -5.17 -2.08
N GLY A 72 18.38 -5.93 -0.97
CA GLY A 72 18.75 -5.42 0.36
C GLY A 72 17.78 -4.35 0.91
N LEU A 73 16.54 -4.32 0.43
CA LEU A 73 15.54 -3.32 0.79
C LEU A 73 14.76 -3.67 2.07
N GLN A 74 14.85 -4.92 2.54
CA GLN A 74 14.10 -5.47 3.68
C GLN A 74 14.13 -4.58 4.93
N LYS A 75 15.28 -3.94 5.22
CA LYS A 75 15.45 -3.07 6.39
C LYS A 75 14.48 -1.89 6.44
N ASN A 76 13.94 -1.47 5.29
CA ASN A 76 13.01 -0.35 5.19
C ASN A 76 11.55 -0.80 5.23
N PHE A 77 11.27 -2.09 5.12
CA PHE A 77 9.90 -2.61 5.10
C PHE A 77 9.45 -3.04 6.50
N ARG A 78 8.21 -2.69 6.85
CA ARG A 78 7.50 -3.18 8.04
C ARG A 78 6.17 -3.78 7.61
N ASP A 79 6.02 -5.07 7.88
CA ASP A 79 4.80 -5.82 7.59
C ASP A 79 3.82 -5.77 8.78
N HIS A 80 2.58 -6.16 8.51
CA HIS A 80 1.49 -6.15 9.49
C HIS A 80 1.22 -4.77 10.11
N VAL A 81 1.53 -3.70 9.36
CA VAL A 81 1.31 -2.32 9.78
C VAL A 81 0.06 -1.75 9.11
N TYR A 82 -0.81 -1.15 9.91
CA TYR A 82 -2.06 -0.53 9.49
C TYR A 82 -2.01 0.95 9.82
N VAL A 83 -1.91 1.78 8.80
CA VAL A 83 -2.00 3.24 8.94
C VAL A 83 -3.48 3.61 9.09
N THR A 84 -3.80 4.40 10.13
CA THR A 84 -5.16 4.86 10.43
C THR A 84 -5.34 6.35 10.20
N SER A 85 -4.26 7.13 10.21
CA SER A 85 -4.31 8.57 9.93
C SER A 85 -3.00 9.06 9.33
N VAL A 86 -3.11 9.97 8.37
CA VAL A 86 -2.01 10.74 7.80
C VAL A 86 -2.46 12.20 7.78
N SER A 87 -1.81 13.05 8.56
CA SER A 87 -2.16 14.46 8.68
C SER A 87 -0.91 15.32 8.62
N ARG A 88 -1.04 16.57 8.15
CA ARG A 88 0.08 17.52 8.11
C ARG A 88 0.10 18.32 9.41
N LEU A 89 1.21 18.30 10.14
CA LEU A 89 1.36 19.14 11.34
C LEU A 89 1.84 20.54 10.97
N TYR A 90 1.20 21.52 11.59
CA TYR A 90 1.64 22.90 11.62
C TYR A 90 2.21 23.16 13.01
N ARG A 91 3.52 23.39 13.12
CA ARG A 91 4.07 24.02 14.32
C ARG A 91 3.99 25.52 14.12
N GLY A 92 3.11 26.20 14.85
CA GLY A 92 3.22 27.64 15.03
C GLY A 92 4.53 27.93 15.75
N THR A 93 5.37 28.79 15.20
CA THR A 93 6.29 29.56 16.03
C THR A 93 5.41 30.58 16.72
N ASP A 94 5.07 30.29 17.96
CA ASP A 94 4.86 31.18 19.10
C ASP A 94 3.89 30.48 20.06
N ASP A 95 4.40 30.17 21.26
CA ASP A 95 3.58 29.80 22.40
C ASP A 95 2.55 30.92 22.64
N GLU A 96 1.35 30.53 23.07
CA GLU A 96 0.18 31.37 23.35
C GLU A 96 -0.66 31.74 22.11
N VAL A 97 -1.67 30.92 21.78
CA VAL A 97 -3.09 31.12 22.14
C VAL A 97 -3.89 29.93 21.60
N GLU A 98 -4.83 29.47 22.42
CA GLU A 98 -5.82 28.44 22.15
C GLU A 98 -6.51 28.56 20.78
N GLY A 99 -6.94 27.42 20.24
CA GLY A 99 -7.98 27.40 19.21
C GLY A 99 -7.70 26.42 18.08
N GLN A 100 -8.52 25.38 18.06
CA GLN A 100 -8.87 24.53 16.91
C GLN A 100 -8.64 25.20 15.55
N LEU A 101 -8.19 24.44 14.56
CA LEU A 101 -8.87 24.35 13.26
C LEU A 101 -8.30 23.17 12.45
N ASN A 102 -9.17 22.19 12.26
CA ASN A 102 -9.00 21.02 11.43
C ASN A 102 -9.51 21.42 10.05
N GLU A 103 -8.65 21.86 9.13
CA GLU A 103 -9.07 22.17 7.77
C GLU A 103 -8.21 21.48 6.71
N ASN A 104 -8.93 20.76 5.84
CA ASN A 104 -8.47 20.16 4.59
C ASN A 104 -7.97 21.25 3.63
N ILE A 105 -6.72 21.69 3.78
CA ILE A 105 -6.15 22.67 2.85
C ILE A 105 -5.67 21.94 1.59
N SER A 106 -6.43 22.13 0.51
CA SER A 106 -6.11 21.77 -0.87
C SER A 106 -4.70 22.23 -1.25
N THR A 107 -3.94 21.35 -1.90
CA THR A 107 -2.50 21.45 -2.19
C THR A 107 -2.12 22.48 -3.26
N GLN A 108 -2.95 23.46 -3.59
CA GLN A 108 -2.70 24.36 -4.73
C GLN A 108 -2.53 25.85 -4.41
N HIS A 109 -2.55 26.29 -3.15
CA HIS A 109 -2.55 27.75 -2.88
C HIS A 109 -1.68 28.21 -1.71
N LEU A 110 -0.39 27.90 -1.74
CA LEU A 110 0.59 28.59 -0.88
C LEU A 110 1.87 28.90 -1.64
N GLN A 111 1.73 29.73 -2.67
CA GLN A 111 2.85 30.40 -3.31
C GLN A 111 2.42 31.85 -3.61
N MET A 112 2.46 32.72 -2.60
CA MET A 112 2.75 34.17 -2.73
C MET A 112 2.54 34.90 -1.40
N GLY A 113 3.41 35.88 -1.16
CA GLY A 113 3.40 36.77 0.01
C GLY A 113 4.80 37.08 0.52
N MET A 114 5.68 37.57 -0.36
CA MET A 114 6.90 38.26 0.05
C MET A 114 6.52 39.67 0.51
N GLU A 115 6.80 40.00 1.77
CA GLU A 115 7.26 41.33 2.16
C GLU A 115 7.85 41.28 3.58
N GLY A 116 9.13 41.66 3.69
CA GLY A 116 9.79 42.14 4.91
C GLY A 116 10.03 41.16 6.07
N GLY A 117 11.19 40.48 6.06
CA GLY A 117 11.90 40.11 7.30
C GLY A 117 11.56 38.77 7.96
N GLN A 118 12.27 37.70 7.55
CA GLN A 118 12.52 36.45 8.30
C GLN A 118 11.29 35.70 8.87
N LYS A 119 10.42 35.20 7.98
CA LYS A 119 9.55 34.07 8.34
C LYS A 119 10.34 32.78 8.28
N SER A 120 10.67 32.23 9.46
CA SER A 120 11.16 30.86 9.63
C SER A 120 10.30 29.91 8.79
N LEU A 121 10.93 29.12 7.91
CA LEU A 121 10.22 28.07 7.18
C LEU A 121 9.65 27.10 8.23
N ILE A 122 8.34 27.17 8.48
CA ILE A 122 7.66 26.21 9.35
C ILE A 122 7.92 24.83 8.75
N LYS A 123 8.75 24.02 9.41
CA LYS A 123 9.05 22.66 8.99
C LYS A 123 7.80 21.82 9.21
N ARG A 124 7.05 21.57 8.14
CA ARG A 124 5.80 20.80 8.13
C ARG A 124 6.12 19.32 7.97
N ASN A 125 6.23 18.61 9.08
CA ASN A 125 6.26 17.15 9.02
C ASN A 125 4.83 16.61 8.94
N TRP A 126 4.67 15.52 8.20
CA TRP A 126 3.49 14.68 8.27
C TRP A 126 3.53 13.86 9.55
N GLU A 127 2.39 13.75 10.21
CA GLU A 127 2.13 12.79 11.27
C GLU A 127 1.43 11.58 10.65
N VAL A 128 1.99 10.39 10.88
CA VAL A 128 1.45 9.11 10.42
C VAL A 128 1.16 8.28 11.65
N ARG A 129 -0.11 7.97 11.90
CA ARG A 129 -0.57 7.15 13.02
C ARG A 129 -1.10 5.81 12.53
N GLY A 130 -1.01 4.81 13.39
CA GLY A 130 -1.53 3.49 13.08
C GLY A 130 -1.23 2.49 14.18
N TYR A 131 -1.32 1.22 13.83
CA TYR A 131 -0.92 0.12 14.70
C TYR A 131 -0.17 -0.96 13.91
N GLN A 132 0.71 -1.67 14.60
CA GLN A 132 1.30 -2.91 14.12
C GLN A 132 0.58 -4.08 14.78
N ARG A 133 0.15 -5.07 13.98
CA ARG A 133 -0.46 -6.30 14.47
C ARG A 133 0.63 -7.32 14.77
N ALA A 134 0.74 -7.73 16.04
CA ALA A 134 1.66 -8.76 16.47
C ALA A 134 1.11 -10.16 16.15
N THR A 135 1.96 -11.19 16.29
CA THR A 135 1.62 -12.59 15.98
C THR A 135 0.57 -13.17 16.92
N ASP A 136 0.43 -12.63 18.12
CA ASP A 136 -0.59 -12.98 19.11
C ASP A 136 -1.93 -12.29 18.86
N GLY A 137 -2.04 -11.48 17.80
CA GLY A 137 -3.22 -10.70 17.46
C GLY A 137 -3.33 -9.37 18.21
N SER A 138 -2.40 -9.05 19.11
CA SER A 138 -2.39 -7.75 19.79
C SER A 138 -2.03 -6.62 18.82
N HIS A 139 -2.51 -5.41 19.14
CA HIS A 139 -2.27 -4.20 18.34
C HIS A 139 -1.37 -3.24 19.12
N VAL A 140 -0.19 -2.95 18.55
CA VAL A 140 0.77 -1.98 19.11
C VAL A 140 0.64 -0.67 18.36
N PRO A 141 0.13 0.42 18.98
CA PRO A 141 -0.02 1.70 18.32
C PRO A 141 1.35 2.33 18.02
N PHE A 142 1.42 3.11 16.94
CA PHE A 142 2.59 3.90 16.59
C PHE A 142 2.20 5.30 16.12
N CYS A 143 3.15 6.22 16.25
CA CYS A 143 3.12 7.54 15.63
C CYS A 143 4.50 7.85 15.04
N LEU A 144 4.55 8.22 13.77
CA LEU A 144 5.78 8.56 13.05
C LEU A 144 5.66 9.95 12.44
N PHE A 145 6.78 10.64 12.35
CA PHE A 145 6.87 11.91 11.65
C PHE A 145 7.75 11.77 10.41
N ALA A 146 7.25 12.21 9.26
CA ALA A 146 7.97 12.14 7.98
C ALA A 146 7.88 13.47 7.24
N GLU A 147 8.96 13.85 6.56
CA GLU A 147 8.96 15.06 5.71
C GLU A 147 8.10 14.86 4.47
N ASN A 148 8.15 13.66 3.89
CA ASN A 148 7.41 13.29 2.69
C ASN A 148 6.64 11.99 2.93
N VAL A 149 5.44 11.89 2.37
CA VAL A 149 4.60 10.69 2.42
C VAL A 149 4.16 10.36 1.00
N ALA A 150 4.32 9.09 0.61
CA ALA A 150 3.76 8.54 -0.61
C ALA A 150 2.69 7.50 -0.25
N LEU A 151 1.47 7.65 -0.77
CA LEU A 151 0.38 6.71 -0.56
C LEU A 151 0.32 5.75 -1.75
N ALA A 152 0.60 4.48 -1.46
CA ALA A 152 0.55 3.38 -2.43
C ALA A 152 -0.39 2.27 -1.92
N THR A 153 -1.61 2.65 -1.53
CA THR A 153 -2.57 1.76 -0.86
C THR A 153 -3.34 0.85 -1.81
N GLY A 154 -3.27 1.10 -3.12
CA GLY A 154 -4.08 0.39 -4.11
C GLY A 154 -5.58 0.67 -3.96
N THR A 155 -6.40 -0.06 -4.74
CA THR A 155 -7.87 0.06 -4.77
C THR A 155 -8.57 -1.30 -4.73
N PHE A 156 -7.81 -2.38 -4.54
CA PHE A 156 -8.33 -3.76 -4.62
C PHE A 156 -9.17 -4.16 -3.40
N ASP A 157 -9.02 -3.47 -2.27
CA ASP A 157 -9.57 -3.86 -0.97
C ASP A 157 -10.97 -3.30 -0.67
N SER A 158 -11.48 -2.36 -1.47
CA SER A 158 -12.84 -1.82 -1.31
C SER A 158 -13.58 -1.85 -2.66
N PRO A 159 -14.47 -2.83 -2.89
CA PRO A 159 -15.19 -2.91 -4.14
C PRO A 159 -16.14 -1.72 -4.31
N GLY A 160 -16.23 -1.21 -5.54
CA GLY A 160 -17.20 -0.19 -5.89
C GLY A 160 -18.63 -0.71 -5.73
N ARG A 161 -19.51 0.12 -5.19
CA ARG A 161 -20.94 -0.16 -5.02
C ARG A 161 -21.72 0.82 -5.88
N LEU A 162 -22.56 0.30 -6.75
CA LEU A 162 -23.37 1.09 -7.69
C LEU A 162 -24.66 1.63 -7.06
N GLN A 163 -25.08 1.07 -5.93
CA GLN A 163 -26.29 1.45 -5.18
C GLN A 163 -27.55 1.35 -6.05
N VAL A 164 -27.61 0.31 -6.89
CA VAL A 164 -28.75 0.03 -7.77
C VAL A 164 -29.65 -1.03 -7.17
N GLU A 165 -30.92 -1.04 -7.57
CA GLU A 165 -31.87 -2.07 -7.15
C GLU A 165 -31.36 -3.46 -7.51
N GLY A 166 -31.39 -4.38 -6.54
CA GLY A 166 -30.93 -5.76 -6.70
C GLY A 166 -29.43 -5.97 -6.47
N GLU A 167 -28.63 -4.93 -6.22
CA GLU A 167 -27.21 -5.09 -5.91
C GLU A 167 -26.97 -5.88 -4.61
N ASP A 168 -27.89 -5.81 -3.65
CA ASP A 168 -27.79 -6.53 -2.36
C ASP A 168 -28.33 -7.97 -2.40
N PHE A 169 -28.67 -8.52 -3.58
CA PHE A 169 -29.13 -9.90 -3.68
C PHE A 169 -28.03 -10.91 -3.32
N PRO A 170 -28.37 -12.06 -2.71
CA PRO A 170 -27.40 -13.02 -2.17
C PRO A 170 -26.52 -13.71 -3.23
N PHE A 171 -26.86 -13.58 -4.51
CA PHE A 171 -26.08 -14.09 -5.65
C PHE A 171 -25.25 -13.00 -6.34
N VAL A 172 -25.35 -11.75 -5.89
CA VAL A 172 -24.49 -10.66 -6.34
C VAL A 172 -23.28 -10.61 -5.41
N LEU A 173 -22.09 -10.77 -5.98
CA LEU A 173 -20.84 -10.86 -5.23
C LEU A 173 -19.89 -9.77 -5.72
N HIS A 174 -19.24 -9.10 -4.77
CA HIS A 174 -18.38 -7.95 -5.04
C HIS A 174 -16.88 -8.26 -4.92
N SER A 175 -16.52 -9.51 -4.64
CA SER A 175 -15.14 -9.96 -4.59
C SER A 175 -14.98 -11.32 -5.25
N MET A 176 -13.82 -11.56 -5.87
CA MET A 176 -13.50 -12.87 -6.44
C MET A 176 -13.41 -13.95 -5.36
N SER A 177 -12.96 -13.61 -4.16
CA SER A 177 -12.91 -14.55 -3.03
C SER A 177 -14.31 -15.04 -2.64
N ASP A 178 -15.29 -14.14 -2.56
CA ASP A 178 -16.67 -14.51 -2.26
C ASP A 178 -17.26 -15.34 -3.39
N PHE A 179 -16.95 -15.00 -4.64
CA PHE A 179 -17.32 -15.77 -5.83
C PHE A 179 -16.77 -17.20 -5.80
N GLY A 180 -15.46 -17.37 -5.59
CA GLY A 180 -14.85 -18.70 -5.45
C GLY A 180 -15.44 -19.50 -4.27
N ALA A 181 -15.74 -18.83 -3.16
CA ALA A 181 -16.41 -19.44 -2.01
C ALA A 181 -17.86 -19.85 -2.30
N ALA A 182 -18.57 -19.16 -3.20
CA ALA A 182 -19.92 -19.53 -3.64
C ALA A 182 -19.89 -20.73 -4.59
N ILE A 183 -19.02 -20.70 -5.59
CA ILE A 183 -18.85 -21.79 -6.57
C ILE A 183 -18.42 -23.09 -5.89
N SER A 184 -17.46 -23.03 -4.95
CA SER A 184 -17.03 -24.22 -4.19
C SER A 184 -18.13 -24.84 -3.31
N LYS A 185 -19.16 -24.05 -2.96
CA LYS A 185 -20.36 -24.52 -2.25
C LYS A 185 -21.46 -25.01 -3.19
N GLY A 186 -21.25 -24.99 -4.51
CA GLY A 186 -22.25 -25.39 -5.50
C GLY A 186 -23.44 -24.45 -5.60
N LYS A 187 -23.26 -23.17 -5.25
CA LYS A 187 -24.25 -22.11 -5.42
C LYS A 187 -24.13 -21.44 -6.78
#